data_AF-E1QSS8-F1
#
_entry.id   AF-E1QSS8-F1
#
_cell.length_a   1.000
_cell.length_b   1.000
_cell.length_c   1.000
_cell.angle_alpha   90.00
_cell.angle_beta   90.00
_cell.angle_gamma   90.00
#
_symmetry.space_group_name_H-M   'P 1'
#
loop_
_entity.id
_entity.type
_entity.pdbx_description
1 polymer ?
#
loop_
_entity_poly.entity_id
_entity_poly.type
_entity_poly.pdbx_seq_one_letter_code
_entity_poly.pdbx_strand_id
1 'polypeptide(L)'
;MVGVITMGAVLTALGLFYLSSVVTYFVTSSILWALYRLGRHDYLLPISFMLYMLLLTTSQYLASKIGAIGPIMFPMGLITYSASVAILDYVTLRYGRGYGYAVVRIAIITQLLIALLNYLVIEFPPAPIWKMQGAFAEVMTVNIRVVIASVVAFTT
;
A
#
# COMPACT_ATOMS: atom_id res chain seq x y z
N MET A 1 24.04 21.45 -1.93
CA MET A 1 24.61 21.12 -0.61
C MET A 1 23.74 20.06 0.02
N VAL A 2 24.19 18.80 0.07
CA VAL A 2 23.53 17.77 0.86
C VAL A 2 23.85 18.11 2.31
N GLY A 3 22.89 18.67 3.04
CA GLY A 3 23.05 18.98 4.46
C GLY A 3 23.48 17.69 5.17
N VAL A 4 24.58 17.77 5.92
CA VAL A 4 25.07 16.66 6.74
C VAL A 4 23.93 16.21 7.64
N ILE A 5 23.29 15.09 7.32
CA ILE A 5 22.23 14.53 8.15
C ILE A 5 22.91 14.13 9.45
N THR A 6 22.54 14.80 10.53
CA THR A 6 23.13 14.54 11.85
C THR A 6 22.86 13.09 12.24
N MET A 7 23.81 12.44 12.91
CA MET A 7 23.65 11.05 13.36
C MET A 7 22.34 10.85 14.15
N GLY A 8 21.91 11.87 14.91
CA GLY A 8 20.62 11.88 15.60
C GLY A 8 19.40 11.82 14.67
N ALA A 9 19.41 12.53 13.55
CA ALA A 9 18.32 12.48 12.56
C ALA A 9 18.25 11.13 11.83
N VAL A 10 19.40 10.47 11.62
CA VAL A 10 19.43 9.11 11.05
C VAL A 10 18.82 8.11 12.04
N LEU A 11 19.18 8.19 13.32
CA LEU A 11 18.65 7.30 14.37
C LEU A 11 17.14 7.46 14.56
N THR A 12 16.61 8.68 14.51
CA THR A 12 15.15 8.90 14.61
C THR A 12 14.42 8.41 13.36
N ALA A 13 14.97 8.62 12.15
CA ALA A 13 14.40 8.09 10.91
C ALA A 13 14.36 6.55 10.91
N LEU A 14 15.45 5.90 11.36
CA LEU A 14 15.49 4.44 11.55
C LEU A 14 14.47 3.99 12.57
N GLY A 15 14.38 4.66 13.73
CA GLY A 15 13.41 4.34 14.77
C GLY A 15 11.97 4.38 14.26
N LEU A 16 11.61 5.43 13.51
CA LEU A 16 10.28 5.56 12.90
C LEU A 16 10.02 4.50 11.82
N PHE A 17 11.02 4.18 11.01
CA PHE A 17 10.93 3.14 9.99
C PHE A 17 10.66 1.76 10.62
N TYR A 18 11.43 1.37 11.63
CA TYR A 18 11.21 0.11 12.35
C TYR A 18 9.89 0.10 13.11
N LEU A 19 9.52 1.21 13.76
CA LEU A 19 8.24 1.32 14.46
C LEU A 19 7.06 1.10 13.50
N SER A 20 7.05 1.76 12.34
CA SER A 20 5.98 1.58 11.35
C SER A 20 5.91 0.16 10.79
N SER A 21 7.06 -0.50 10.65
CA SER A 21 7.16 -1.92 10.29
C SER A 21 6.53 -2.80 11.37
N VAL A 22 6.98 -2.66 12.62
CA VAL A 22 6.44 -3.43 13.75
C VAL A 22 4.94 -3.23 13.87
N VAL A 23 4.45 -1.99 13.80
CA VAL A 23 3.01 -1.72 13.89
C VAL A 23 2.24 -2.41 12.76
N THR A 24 2.71 -2.30 11.52
CA THR A 24 1.99 -2.87 10.37
C THR A 24 1.94 -4.40 10.44
N TYR A 25 3.07 -5.05 10.68
CA TYR A 25 3.14 -6.51 10.77
C TYR A 25 2.44 -7.05 12.03
N PHE A 26 2.60 -6.37 13.17
CA PHE A 26 1.97 -6.79 14.42
C PHE A 26 0.46 -6.68 14.33
N VAL A 27 -0.08 -5.58 13.80
CA VAL A 27 -1.53 -5.39 13.66
C VAL A 27 -2.12 -6.41 12.68
N THR A 28 -1.53 -6.57 11.50
CA THR A 28 -2.01 -7.54 10.49
C THR A 28 -1.97 -8.98 10.99
N SER A 29 -0.87 -9.37 11.63
CA SER A 29 -0.72 -10.71 12.23
C SER A 29 -1.66 -10.93 13.42
N SER A 30 -1.87 -9.91 14.26
CA SER A 30 -2.77 -9.99 15.41
C SER A 30 -4.22 -10.19 14.98
N ILE A 31 -4.65 -9.57 13.89
CA ILE A 31 -6.01 -9.77 13.34
C ILE A 31 -6.19 -11.22 12.91
N LEU A 32 -5.27 -11.77 12.12
CA LEU A 32 -5.34 -13.17 11.67
C LEU A 32 -5.25 -14.15 12.84
N TRP A 33 -4.37 -13.89 13.80
CA TRP A 33 -4.21 -14.70 15.00
C TRP A 33 -5.47 -14.69 15.88
N ALA A 34 -6.08 -13.53 16.09
CA ALA A 34 -7.31 -13.40 16.88
C ALA A 34 -8.46 -14.21 16.25
N LEU A 35 -8.62 -14.13 14.92
CA LEU A 35 -9.62 -14.90 14.18
C LEU A 35 -9.38 -16.41 14.28
N TYR A 36 -8.12 -16.82 14.17
CA TYR A 36 -7.73 -18.21 14.35
C TYR A 36 -8.07 -18.70 15.76
N ARG A 37 -7.75 -17.90 16.80
CA ARG A 37 -8.02 -18.24 18.20
C ARG A 37 -9.51 -18.32 18.53
N LEU A 38 -10.34 -17.54 17.86
CA LEU A 38 -11.80 -17.55 18.01
C LEU A 38 -12.47 -18.73 17.28
N GLY A 39 -11.71 -19.64 16.65
CA GLY A 39 -12.23 -20.79 15.89
C GLY A 39 -12.99 -20.39 14.62
N ARG A 40 -12.84 -19.14 14.16
CA ARG A 40 -13.58 -18.53 13.05
C ARG A 40 -12.86 -18.72 11.73
N HIS A 41 -12.61 -19.98 11.35
CA HIS A 41 -11.81 -20.33 10.18
C HIS A 41 -12.43 -19.86 8.86
N ASP A 42 -13.75 -19.74 8.79
CA ASP A 42 -14.47 -19.32 7.58
C ASP A 42 -14.18 -17.86 7.19
N TYR A 43 -13.83 -17.02 8.17
CA TYR A 43 -13.56 -15.59 7.95
C TYR A 43 -12.09 -15.28 7.65
N LEU A 44 -11.17 -16.25 7.80
CA LEU A 44 -9.75 -16.04 7.59
C LEU A 44 -9.43 -15.66 6.13
N LEU A 45 -10.07 -16.33 5.18
CA LEU A 45 -9.91 -16.05 3.76
C LEU A 45 -10.38 -14.62 3.41
N PRO A 46 -11.66 -14.24 3.61
CA PRO A 46 -12.13 -12.91 3.22
C PRO A 46 -11.38 -11.79 3.94
N ILE A 47 -11.03 -11.96 5.22
CA ILE A 47 -10.27 -10.93 5.95
C ILE A 47 -8.85 -10.81 5.42
N SER A 48 -8.20 -11.90 5.02
CA SER A 48 -6.88 -11.83 4.37
C SER A 48 -6.94 -11.09 3.03
N PHE A 49 -7.99 -11.32 2.23
CA PHE A 49 -8.21 -10.53 1.01
C PHE A 49 -8.39 -9.04 1.32
N MET A 50 -9.19 -8.69 2.33
CA MET A 50 -9.41 -7.29 2.73
C MET A 50 -8.12 -6.63 3.24
N LEU A 51 -7.33 -7.35 4.04
CA LEU A 51 -6.04 -6.88 4.52
C LEU A 51 -5.05 -6.68 3.37
N TYR A 52 -5.00 -7.61 2.42
CA TYR A 52 -4.17 -7.48 1.24
C TYR A 52 -4.52 -6.21 0.44
N MET A 53 -5.80 -5.99 0.16
CA MET A 53 -6.27 -4.80 -0.54
C MET A 53 -5.94 -3.51 0.20
N LEU A 54 -6.22 -3.48 1.51
CA LEU A 54 -5.96 -2.31 2.34
C LEU A 54 -4.47 -1.96 2.33
N LEU A 55 -3.59 -2.94 2.52
CA LEU A 55 -2.14 -2.74 2.53
C LEU A 55 -1.62 -2.29 1.16
N LEU A 56 -2.09 -2.94 0.10
CA LEU A 56 -1.72 -2.61 -1.27
C LEU A 56 -2.13 -1.19 -1.63
N THR A 57 -3.40 -0.82 -1.43
CA THR A 57 -3.89 0.53 -1.74
C THR A 57 -3.21 1.59 -0.87
N THR A 58 -3.02 1.33 0.43
CA THR A 58 -2.31 2.25 1.33
C THR A 58 -0.86 2.44 0.91
N SER A 59 -0.18 1.39 0.42
CA SER A 59 1.19 1.49 -0.08
C SER A 59 1.36 2.49 -1.22
N GLN A 60 0.37 2.59 -2.12
CA GLN A 60 0.43 3.51 -3.25
C GLN A 60 0.32 4.97 -2.80
N TYR A 61 -0.55 5.26 -1.84
CA TYR A 61 -0.67 6.60 -1.29
C TYR A 61 0.53 6.99 -0.43
N LEU A 62 1.04 6.07 0.40
CA LEU A 62 2.23 6.32 1.21
C LEU A 62 3.50 6.49 0.36
N ALA A 63 3.54 5.90 -0.84
CA ALA A 63 4.64 6.08 -1.78
C ALA A 63 4.77 7.52 -2.30
N SER A 64 3.74 8.36 -2.18
CA SER A 64 3.83 9.80 -2.49
C SER A 64 4.88 10.52 -1.64
N LYS A 65 5.20 9.99 -0.45
CA LYS A 65 6.26 10.52 0.41
C LYS A 65 7.56 9.74 0.21
N ILE A 66 8.61 10.42 -0.24
CA ILE A 66 9.98 9.89 -0.27
C ILE A 66 10.62 10.11 1.10
N GLY A 67 10.98 9.02 1.77
CA GLY A 67 11.77 9.03 2.99
C GLY A 67 13.27 8.95 2.68
N ALA A 68 14.09 9.42 3.62
CA ALA A 68 15.53 9.32 3.54
C ALA A 68 16.09 8.78 4.86
N ILE A 69 17.01 7.81 4.75
CA ILE A 69 17.83 7.31 5.86
C ILE A 69 19.28 7.49 5.44
N GLY A 70 19.91 8.55 5.94
CA GLY A 70 21.25 8.93 5.48
C GLY A 70 21.27 9.17 3.96
N PRO A 71 22.15 8.51 3.19
CA PRO A 71 22.23 8.68 1.73
C PRO A 71 21.16 7.92 0.95
N ILE A 72 20.40 7.03 1.60
CA ILE A 72 19.43 6.15 0.92
C ILE A 72 18.07 6.82 0.91
N MET A 73 17.49 7.00 -0.28
CA MET A 73 16.14 7.53 -0.48
C MET A 73 15.22 6.43 -1.02
N PHE A 74 14.02 6.32 -0.46
CA PHE A 74 13.04 5.31 -0.89
C PHE A 74 11.60 5.78 -0.59
N PRO A 75 10.61 5.27 -1.34
CA PRO A 75 9.20 5.58 -1.07
C PRO A 75 8.74 4.95 0.25
N MET A 76 8.02 5.71 1.08
CA MET A 76 7.56 5.22 2.38
C MET A 76 6.47 4.15 2.32
N GLY A 77 5.86 3.93 1.15
CA GLY A 77 4.92 2.84 0.89
C GLY A 77 5.54 1.43 0.87
N LEU A 78 6.87 1.31 0.88
CA LEU A 78 7.57 0.02 0.80
C LEU A 78 7.16 -0.96 1.92
N ILE A 79 6.98 -0.46 3.14
CA ILE A 79 6.67 -1.29 4.33
C ILE A 79 5.29 -1.94 4.19
N THR A 80 4.28 -1.14 3.86
CA THR A 80 2.91 -1.64 3.67
C THR A 80 2.81 -2.53 2.44
N TYR A 81 3.57 -2.23 1.38
CA TYR A 81 3.69 -3.12 0.23
C TYR A 81 4.28 -4.48 0.62
N SER A 82 5.37 -4.51 1.38
CA SER A 82 5.99 -5.76 1.85
C SER A 82 5.03 -6.58 2.73
N ALA A 83 4.26 -5.91 3.60
CA ALA A 83 3.22 -6.57 4.39
C ALA A 83 2.11 -7.16 3.51
N SER A 84 1.72 -6.48 2.42
CA SER A 84 0.71 -7.02 1.48
C SER A 84 1.18 -8.33 0.86
N VAL A 85 2.45 -8.43 0.44
CA VAL A 85 3.01 -9.65 -0.13
C VAL A 85 3.03 -10.79 0.91
N ALA A 86 3.37 -10.49 2.16
CA ALA A 86 3.32 -11.49 3.23
C ALA A 86 1.91 -12.06 3.46
N ILE A 87 0.86 -11.23 3.35
CA ILE A 87 -0.53 -11.69 3.42
C ILE A 87 -0.90 -12.54 2.21
N LEU A 88 -0.44 -12.17 1.01
CA LEU A 88 -0.67 -12.96 -0.20
C LEU A 88 0.01 -14.34 -0.11
N ASP A 89 1.23 -14.38 0.42
CA ASP A 89 1.96 -15.63 0.69
C ASP A 89 1.21 -16.49 1.70
N TYR A 90 0.68 -15.90 2.78
CA TYR A 90 -0.19 -16.61 3.71
C TYR A 90 -1.41 -17.25 3.01
N VAL A 91 -2.10 -16.49 2.16
CA VAL A 91 -3.28 -17.00 1.43
C VAL A 91 -2.88 -18.13 0.47
N THR A 92 -1.80 -17.97 -0.29
CA THR A 92 -1.34 -18.98 -1.25
C THR A 92 -0.88 -20.27 -0.57
N LEU A 93 -0.21 -20.17 0.57
CA LEU A 93 0.26 -21.33 1.34
C LEU A 93 -0.90 -22.05 2.05
N ARG A 94 -1.88 -21.30 2.58
CA ARG A 94 -2.99 -21.87 3.35
C ARG A 94 -4.11 -22.43 2.49
N TYR A 95 -4.47 -21.75 1.40
CA TYR A 95 -5.63 -22.08 0.56
C TYR A 95 -5.24 -22.57 -0.83
N GLY A 96 -3.96 -22.45 -1.21
CA GLY A 96 -3.44 -22.86 -2.50
C GLY A 96 -3.32 -21.72 -3.50
N ARG A 97 -2.59 -21.99 -4.59
CA ARG A 97 -2.25 -20.99 -5.62
C ARG A 97 -3.47 -20.42 -6.35
N GLY A 98 -4.52 -21.21 -6.55
CA GLY A 98 -5.75 -20.77 -7.23
C GLY A 98 -6.39 -19.56 -6.54
N TYR A 99 -6.47 -19.59 -5.20
CA TYR A 99 -6.97 -18.47 -4.41
C TYR A 99 -6.04 -17.26 -4.49
N GLY A 100 -4.72 -17.46 -4.43
CA GLY A 100 -3.76 -16.37 -4.60
C GLY A 100 -3.91 -15.64 -5.93
N TYR A 101 -4.06 -16.37 -7.03
CA TYR A 101 -4.33 -15.74 -8.34
C TYR A 101 -5.66 -14.97 -8.34
N ALA A 102 -6.70 -15.48 -7.68
CA ALA A 102 -7.97 -14.79 -7.54
C ALA A 102 -7.81 -13.48 -6.74
N VAL A 103 -7.06 -13.49 -5.62
CA VAL A 103 -6.72 -12.27 -4.84
C VAL A 103 -6.12 -11.22 -5.75
N VAL A 104 -5.06 -11.58 -6.47
CA VAL A 104 -4.29 -10.66 -7.31
C VAL A 104 -5.15 -10.11 -8.45
N ARG A 105 -5.95 -10.96 -9.12
CA ARG A 105 -6.83 -10.53 -10.22
C ARG A 105 -7.88 -9.53 -9.74
N ILE A 106 -8.53 -9.80 -8.61
CA ILE A 106 -9.51 -8.87 -8.03
C ILE A 106 -8.83 -7.57 -7.61
N ALA A 107 -7.60 -7.65 -7.08
CA ALA A 107 -6.83 -6.47 -6.69
C ALA A 107 -6.46 -5.58 -7.87
N ILE A 108 -6.09 -6.18 -9.00
CA ILE A 108 -5.86 -5.42 -10.22
C ILE A 108 -7.13 -4.68 -10.64
N ILE A 109 -8.27 -5.36 -10.72
CA ILE A 109 -9.54 -4.76 -11.14
C ILE A 109 -9.97 -3.61 -10.20
N THR A 110 -9.88 -3.83 -8.89
CA THR A 110 -10.24 -2.82 -7.90
C THR A 110 -9.27 -1.65 -7.89
N GLN A 111 -7.98 -1.88 -8.10
CA GLN A 111 -6.98 -0.81 -8.20
C GLN A 111 -7.17 0.03 -9.47
N LEU A 112 -7.57 -0.59 -10.59
CA LEU A 112 -7.98 0.12 -11.81
C LEU A 112 -9.18 1.04 -11.54
N LEU A 113 -10.18 0.56 -10.81
CA LEU A 113 -11.34 1.37 -10.43
C LEU A 113 -10.93 2.57 -9.56
N ILE A 114 -10.08 2.36 -8.54
CA ILE A 114 -9.59 3.44 -7.68
C ILE A 114 -8.88 4.51 -8.49
N ALA A 115 -8.02 4.11 -9.42
CA ALA A 115 -7.29 5.05 -10.26
C ALA A 115 -8.21 5.80 -11.23
N LEU A 116 -9.21 5.14 -11.82
CA LEU A 116 -10.21 5.78 -12.66
C LEU A 116 -10.99 6.84 -11.86
N LEU A 117 -11.43 6.51 -10.65
CA LEU A 117 -12.12 7.45 -9.77
C LEU A 117 -11.22 8.63 -9.39
N ASN A 118 -9.95 8.38 -9.05
CA ASN A 118 -9.00 9.46 -8.77
C ASN A 118 -8.80 10.38 -9.98
N TYR A 119 -8.70 9.83 -11.19
CA TYR A 119 -8.60 10.62 -12.42
C TYR A 119 -9.82 11.54 -12.60
N LEU A 120 -11.02 10.98 -12.46
CA LEU A 120 -12.26 11.76 -12.59
C LEU A 120 -12.38 12.87 -11.54
N VAL A 121 -11.92 12.63 -10.32
CA VAL A 121 -11.94 13.61 -9.23
C VAL A 121 -10.90 14.72 -9.43
N ILE A 122 -9.72 14.40 -9.97
CA ILE A 122 -8.68 15.40 -10.25
C ILE A 122 -9.13 16.36 -11.37
N GLU A 123 -9.78 15.84 -12.41
CA GLU A 123 -10.27 16.63 -13.55
C GLU A 123 -11.51 17.48 -13.19
N PHE A 124 -12.21 17.13 -12.11
CA PHE A 124 -13.36 17.90 -11.66
C PHE A 124 -12.95 19.32 -11.25
N PRO A 125 -13.66 20.37 -11.71
CA PRO A 125 -13.25 21.75 -11.45
C PRO A 125 -13.20 22.04 -9.94
N PRO A 126 -12.09 22.59 -9.43
CA PRO A 126 -11.95 22.87 -8.01
C PRO A 126 -12.93 23.97 -7.58
N ALA A 127 -13.50 23.81 -6.39
CA ALA A 127 -14.33 24.86 -5.82
C ALA A 127 -13.49 26.14 -5.53
N PRO A 128 -14.08 27.35 -5.59
CA PRO A 128 -13.34 28.60 -5.33
C PRO A 128 -12.67 28.70 -3.95
N ILE A 129 -13.14 27.92 -2.98
CA ILE A 129 -12.60 27.86 -1.61
C ILE A 129 -11.41 26.88 -1.52
N TRP A 130 -11.25 26.01 -2.51
CA TRP A 130 -10.24 24.94 -2.52
C TRP A 130 -8.90 25.43 -3.07
N LYS A 131 -7.92 25.60 -2.19
CA LYS A 131 -6.58 26.13 -2.52
C LYS A 131 -5.51 25.06 -2.77
N MET A 132 -5.81 23.79 -2.49
CA MET A 132 -4.81 22.70 -2.49
C MET A 132 -4.89 21.79 -3.73
N GLN A 133 -5.46 22.27 -4.84
CA GLN A 133 -5.66 21.43 -6.03
C GLN A 133 -4.36 20.85 -6.59
N GLY A 134 -3.29 21.65 -6.67
CA GLY A 134 -1.99 21.18 -7.17
C GLY A 134 -1.41 20.04 -6.32
N ALA A 135 -1.33 20.24 -5.00
CA ALA A 135 -0.83 19.22 -4.08
C ALA A 135 -1.72 17.97 -4.05
N PHE A 136 -3.04 18.13 -4.17
CA PHE A 136 -3.98 17.02 -4.27
C PHE A 136 -3.74 16.20 -5.54
N ALA A 137 -3.61 16.86 -6.70
CA ALA A 137 -3.36 16.20 -7.97
C ALA A 137 -2.02 15.44 -7.94
N GLU A 138 -0.96 16.01 -7.37
CA GLU A 138 0.35 15.35 -7.27
C GLU A 138 0.30 14.05 -6.45
N VAL A 139 -0.35 14.07 -5.28
CA VAL A 139 -0.47 12.89 -4.41
C VAL A 139 -1.38 11.83 -5.05
N MET A 140 -2.49 12.24 -5.65
CA MET A 140 -3.49 11.31 -6.20
C MET A 140 -3.08 10.72 -7.57
N THR A 141 -2.25 11.42 -8.35
CA THR A 141 -1.75 10.98 -9.66
C THR A 141 -0.79 9.80 -9.57
N VAL A 142 -0.15 9.56 -8.42
CA VAL A 142 0.73 8.39 -8.18
C VAL A 142 0.03 7.06 -8.56
N ASN A 143 -1.30 7.00 -8.48
CA ASN A 143 -2.12 5.85 -8.86
C ASN A 143 -2.15 5.56 -10.38
N ILE A 144 -2.06 6.57 -11.25
CA ILE A 144 -2.25 6.39 -12.70
C ILE A 144 -1.13 5.56 -13.32
N ARG A 145 0.11 5.67 -12.80
CA ARG A 145 1.27 4.91 -13.31
C ARG A 145 1.11 3.41 -13.14
N VAL A 146 0.49 2.95 -12.04
CA VAL A 146 0.24 1.52 -11.77
C VAL A 146 -0.80 0.96 -12.75
N VAL A 147 -1.80 1.76 -13.13
CA VAL A 147 -2.83 1.37 -14.10
C VAL A 147 -2.27 1.20 -15.50
N ILE A 148 -1.45 2.14 -15.97
CA ILE A 148 -0.81 2.04 -17.28
C ILE A 148 0.08 0.79 -17.33
N ALA A 149 0.85 0.52 -16.27
CA ALA A 149 1.66 -0.70 -16.18
C ALA A 149 0.82 -1.99 -16.18
N SER A 150 -0.36 -1.98 -15.55
CA SER A 150 -1.27 -3.13 -15.50
C SER A 150 -1.91 -3.45 -16.86
N VAL A 151 -2.31 -2.41 -17.61
CA VAL A 151 -2.88 -2.57 -18.95
C VAL A 151 -1.83 -3.10 -19.92
N VAL A 152 -0.60 -2.57 -19.87
CA VAL A 152 0.50 -3.04 -20.70
C VAL A 152 0.85 -4.51 -20.39
N ALA A 153 0.87 -4.89 -19.11
CA ALA A 153 1.14 -6.27 -18.70
C ALA A 153 0.08 -7.30 -19.13
N PHE A 154 -1.13 -6.86 -19.49
CA PHE A 154 -2.19 -7.73 -20.01
C PHE A 154 -2.24 -7.80 -21.54
N THR A 155 -1.56 -6.88 -22.23
CA THR A 155 -1.53 -6.82 -23.71
C THR A 155 -0.29 -7.48 -24.35
N THR A 156 0.62 -8.03 -23.54
CA THR A 156 1.78 -8.83 -23.97
C THR A 156 1.70 -10.23 -23.39
#